data_AF-A0A2X2JWF8-F1
#
_entry.id   AF-A0A2X2JWF8-F1
#
_cell.length_a   1.000
_cell.length_b   1.000
_cell.length_c   1.000
_cell.angle_alpha   90.00
_cell.angle_beta   90.00
_cell.angle_gamma   90.00
#
_symmetry.space_group_name_H-M   'P 1'
#
loop_
_entity.id
_entity.type
_entity.pdbx_description
1 polymer ?
#
loop_
_entity_poly.entity_id
_entity_poly.type
_entity_poly.pdbx_seq_one_letter_code
_entity_poly.pdbx_strand_id
1 'polypeptide(L)'
;MLKNGRIFFEGDASAIVKANLWLRTADRIKIVVGRFNATTFDELFEQTKALPWESIIDKEGNFPVQGRSVKSTLHSVPDCQAITKKAIVERLRRAYNEKGWLNESGAKYPVEVAIFKR
;
A
#
# COMPACT_ATOMS: atom_id res chain seq x y z
N MET A 1 -1.84 12.21 15.15
CA MET A 1 -2.51 11.25 16.07
C MET A 1 -1.52 10.17 16.46
N LEU A 2 -1.18 10.05 17.74
CA LEU A 2 -0.31 8.98 18.26
C LEU A 2 -1.13 7.68 18.31
N LYS A 3 -0.67 6.63 17.63
CA LYS A 3 -1.13 5.25 17.85
C LYS A 3 0.07 4.46 18.36
N ASN A 4 -0.12 3.51 19.28
CA ASN A 4 0.99 2.74 19.84
C ASN A 4 1.95 2.24 18.74
N GLY A 5 3.19 2.73 18.77
CA GLY A 5 4.27 2.39 17.83
C GLY A 5 4.25 3.09 16.46
N ARG A 6 3.37 4.07 16.19
CA ARG A 6 3.33 4.81 14.91
C ARG A 6 2.97 6.28 15.11
N ILE A 7 3.72 7.16 14.44
CA ILE A 7 3.43 8.60 14.33
C ILE A 7 3.01 8.90 12.90
N PHE A 8 1.91 9.64 12.73
CA PHE A 8 1.47 10.15 11.44
C PHE A 8 1.71 11.65 11.36
N PHE A 9 2.28 12.08 10.26
CA PHE A 9 2.49 13.48 9.91
C PHE A 9 2.22 13.66 8.42
N GLU A 10 1.98 14.90 8.01
CA GLU A 10 1.75 15.30 6.62
C GLU A 10 2.96 16.06 6.12
N GLY A 11 3.20 16.01 4.81
CA GLY A 11 4.32 16.69 4.19
C GLY A 11 4.42 16.37 2.69
N ASP A 12 5.25 17.14 2.01
CA ASP A 12 5.56 17.00 0.59
C ASP A 12 6.71 15.99 0.35
N ALA A 13 7.21 15.92 -0.88
CA ALA A 13 8.38 15.10 -1.22
C ALA A 13 9.62 15.47 -0.38
N SER A 14 9.80 16.75 -0.06
CA SER A 14 10.90 17.22 0.79
C SER A 14 10.81 16.66 2.21
N ALA A 15 9.60 16.51 2.75
CA ALA A 15 9.37 15.90 4.05
C ALA A 15 9.79 14.42 4.09
N ILE A 16 9.57 13.67 3.00
CA ILE A 16 10.01 12.26 2.89
C ILE A 16 11.53 12.19 3.01
N VAL A 17 12.26 13.04 2.27
CA VAL A 17 13.73 13.09 2.30
C VAL A 17 14.24 13.48 3.69
N LYS A 18 13.71 14.58 4.25
CA LYS A 18 14.13 15.07 5.57
C LYS A 18 13.84 14.05 6.67
N ALA A 19 12.68 13.40 6.65
CA ALA A 19 12.31 12.38 7.63
C ALA A 19 13.28 11.20 7.61
N ASN A 20 13.66 10.71 6.43
CA ASN A 20 14.62 9.61 6.32
C ASN A 20 16.04 10.01 6.76
N LEU A 21 16.46 11.26 6.56
CA LEU A 21 17.81 11.72 6.93
C LEU A 21 17.94 12.12 8.41
N TRP A 22 16.89 12.67 9.02
CA TRP A 22 16.99 13.34 10.33
C TRP A 22 16.36 12.57 11.49
N LEU A 23 15.46 11.62 11.25
CA LEU A 23 14.83 10.86 12.34
C LEU A 23 15.77 9.77 12.85
N ARG A 24 16.30 9.97 14.06
CA ARG A 24 17.29 9.05 14.68
C ARG A 24 16.69 7.83 15.36
N THR A 25 15.39 7.84 15.65
CA THR A 25 14.70 6.81 16.44
C THR A 25 13.55 6.16 15.70
N ALA A 26 13.27 6.57 14.46
CA ALA A 26 12.22 5.98 13.66
C ALA A 26 12.74 4.74 12.93
N ASP A 27 12.02 3.62 13.02
CA ASP A 27 12.42 2.39 12.33
C ASP A 27 12.35 2.56 10.81
N ARG A 28 11.22 3.10 10.30
CA ARG A 28 10.94 3.23 8.86
C ARG A 28 9.95 4.37 8.59
N ILE A 29 10.16 5.07 7.48
CA ILE A 29 9.21 6.05 6.94
C ILE A 29 8.39 5.39 5.83
N LYS A 30 7.07 5.57 5.87
CA LYS A 30 6.13 4.98 4.90
C LYS A 30 5.12 6.03 4.46
N ILE A 31 4.72 5.93 3.19
CA ILE A 31 3.61 6.71 2.64
C ILE A 31 2.31 5.96 2.93
N VAL A 32 1.31 6.67 3.44
CA VAL A 32 -0.04 6.13 3.62
C VAL A 32 -0.82 6.40 2.34
N VAL A 33 -0.97 5.37 1.50
CA VAL A 33 -1.71 5.50 0.23
C VAL A 33 -3.22 5.62 0.46
N GLY A 34 -3.77 4.89 1.44
CA GLY A 34 -5.19 4.92 1.74
C GLY A 34 -5.57 4.36 3.12
N ARG A 35 -6.63 4.96 3.67
CA ARG A 35 -7.37 4.71 4.93
C ARG A 35 -8.80 4.20 4.76
N PHE A 36 -9.12 2.91 4.93
CA PHE A 36 -10.51 2.48 4.80
C PHE A 36 -10.94 1.28 5.68
N ASN A 37 -12.26 1.04 5.75
CA ASN A 37 -12.87 -0.11 6.43
C ASN A 37 -13.09 -1.23 5.40
N ALA A 38 -12.71 -2.47 5.71
CA ALA A 38 -13.08 -3.63 4.91
C ALA A 38 -13.33 -4.81 5.84
N THR A 39 -14.49 -5.44 5.70
CA THR A 39 -14.90 -6.65 6.42
C THR A 39 -14.97 -7.86 5.50
N THR A 40 -15.04 -7.62 4.19
CA THR A 40 -15.01 -8.66 3.15
C THR A 40 -13.83 -8.50 2.20
N PHE A 41 -13.48 -9.58 1.50
CA PHE A 41 -12.43 -9.56 0.50
C PHE A 41 -12.77 -8.70 -0.72
N ASP A 42 -14.05 -8.62 -1.09
CA ASP A 42 -14.53 -7.75 -2.17
C ASP A 42 -14.40 -6.27 -1.79
N GLU A 43 -14.74 -5.91 -0.55
CA GLU A 43 -14.54 -4.56 -0.04
C GLU A 43 -13.05 -4.18 -0.01
N LEU A 44 -12.18 -5.11 0.38
CA LEU A 44 -10.73 -4.90 0.34
C LEU A 44 -10.25 -4.69 -1.09
N PHE A 45 -10.76 -5.48 -2.04
CA PHE A 45 -10.40 -5.38 -3.44
C PHE A 45 -10.80 -4.04 -4.06
N GLU A 46 -12.09 -3.69 -3.99
CA GLU A 46 -12.62 -2.48 -4.64
C GLU A 46 -12.04 -1.20 -4.03
N GLN A 47 -11.93 -1.13 -2.70
CA GLN A 47 -11.37 0.05 -2.04
C GLN A 47 -9.86 0.18 -2.27
N THR A 48 -9.13 -0.93 -2.35
CA THR A 48 -7.70 -0.89 -2.73
C THR A 48 -7.57 -0.39 -4.17
N LYS A 49 -8.37 -0.91 -5.11
CA LYS A 49 -8.34 -0.54 -6.53
C LYS A 49 -8.75 0.91 -6.77
N ALA A 50 -9.57 1.51 -5.90
CA ALA A 50 -9.99 2.90 -6.00
C ALA A 50 -8.86 3.91 -5.69
N LEU A 51 -7.80 3.49 -4.99
CA LEU A 51 -6.67 4.36 -4.65
C LEU A 51 -5.85 4.75 -5.91
N PRO A 52 -5.26 5.96 -5.94
CA PRO A 52 -4.52 6.47 -7.10
C PRO A 52 -3.09 5.90 -7.17
N TRP A 53 -2.95 4.58 -7.31
CA TRP A 53 -1.66 3.88 -7.30
C TRP A 53 -0.68 4.40 -8.36
N GLU A 54 -1.17 4.85 -9.51
CA GLU A 54 -0.40 5.41 -10.61
C GLU A 54 0.30 6.73 -10.29
N SER A 55 -0.08 7.39 -9.18
CA SER A 55 0.62 8.58 -8.68
C SER A 55 1.90 8.25 -7.90
N ILE A 56 2.13 6.97 -7.58
CA ILE A 56 3.25 6.52 -6.73
C ILE A 56 4.07 5.43 -7.43
N ILE A 57 3.43 4.47 -8.09
CA ILE A 57 4.08 3.32 -8.72
C ILE A 57 4.13 3.56 -10.21
N ASP A 58 5.33 3.67 -10.78
CA ASP A 58 5.52 3.84 -12.22
C ASP A 58 4.99 2.65 -13.05
N LYS A 59 4.86 2.85 -14.37
CA LYS A 59 4.40 1.82 -15.30
C LYS A 59 5.17 0.49 -15.19
N GLU A 60 6.48 0.55 -14.98
CA GLU A 60 7.32 -0.63 -14.83
C GLU A 60 7.63 -0.98 -13.36
N GLY A 61 6.98 -0.33 -12.40
CA GLY A 61 7.28 -0.50 -10.98
C GLY A 61 7.10 -1.94 -10.51
N ASN A 62 8.05 -2.41 -9.70
CA ASN A 62 7.98 -3.70 -9.01
C ASN A 62 7.36 -3.52 -7.63
N PHE A 63 6.17 -4.07 -7.38
CA PHE A 63 5.43 -3.79 -6.13
C PHE A 63 5.09 -5.06 -5.35
N PRO A 64 6.03 -5.59 -4.54
CA PRO A 64 5.76 -6.75 -3.71
C PRO A 64 4.85 -6.36 -2.54
N VAL A 65 3.85 -7.20 -2.25
CA VAL A 65 2.85 -6.93 -1.20
C VAL A 65 3.14 -7.78 0.05
N GLN A 66 3.28 -7.11 1.19
CA GLN A 66 3.40 -7.72 2.51
C GLN A 66 2.11 -7.49 3.29
N GLY A 67 1.68 -8.48 4.07
CA GLY A 67 0.43 -8.41 4.82
C GLY A 67 0.62 -8.54 6.32
N ARG A 68 -0.22 -7.85 7.07
CA ARG A 68 -0.40 -8.04 8.51
C ARG A 68 -1.89 -7.92 8.85
N SER A 69 -2.44 -8.96 9.48
CA SER A 69 -3.81 -8.93 10.01
C SER A 69 -3.79 -9.23 11.50
N VAL A 70 -4.45 -8.40 12.31
CA VAL A 70 -4.49 -8.55 13.78
C VAL A 70 -5.92 -8.33 14.26
N LYS A 71 -6.50 -9.36 14.91
CA LYS A 71 -7.86 -9.31 15.49
C LYS A 71 -8.90 -8.77 14.50
N SER A 72 -8.91 -9.32 13.29
CA SER A 72 -9.73 -8.81 12.18
C SER A 72 -10.46 -9.96 11.47
N THR A 73 -11.62 -9.66 10.88
CA THR A 73 -12.46 -10.63 10.16
C THR A 73 -11.68 -11.28 9.01
N LEU A 74 -10.94 -10.45 8.26
CA LEU A 74 -9.98 -10.89 7.23
C LEU A 74 -8.67 -11.35 7.88
N HIS A 75 -8.66 -12.55 8.43
CA HIS A 75 -7.53 -13.09 9.19
C HIS A 75 -6.45 -13.76 8.31
N SER A 76 -6.82 -14.23 7.11
CA SER A 76 -5.87 -14.86 6.19
C SER A 76 -4.96 -13.81 5.55
N VAL A 77 -3.72 -13.74 6.06
CA VAL A 77 -2.69 -12.83 5.56
C VAL A 77 -2.34 -13.09 4.09
N PRO A 78 -2.13 -14.35 3.64
CA PRO A 78 -1.86 -14.63 2.22
C PRO A 78 -2.97 -14.15 1.29
N ASP A 79 -4.23 -14.35 1.67
CA ASP A 79 -5.37 -13.90 0.85
C ASP A 79 -5.43 -12.38 0.76
N CYS A 80 -5.21 -11.69 1.89
CA CYS A 80 -5.13 -10.22 1.90
C CYS A 80 -4.02 -9.72 0.97
N GLN A 81 -2.85 -10.38 0.95
CA GLN A 81 -1.75 -10.02 0.06
C GLN A 81 -2.12 -10.24 -1.41
N ALA A 82 -2.68 -11.41 -1.75
CA ALA A 82 -3.05 -11.75 -3.11
C ALA A 82 -4.13 -10.81 -3.66
N ILE A 83 -5.16 -10.52 -2.86
CA ILE A 83 -6.26 -9.62 -3.25
C ILE A 83 -5.76 -8.19 -3.41
N THR A 84 -4.94 -7.70 -2.48
CA THR A 84 -4.33 -6.37 -2.58
C THR A 84 -3.48 -6.27 -3.84
N LYS A 85 -2.63 -7.27 -4.12
CA LYS A 85 -1.80 -7.31 -5.34
C LYS A 85 -2.67 -7.28 -6.60
N LYS A 86 -3.72 -8.09 -6.66
CA LYS A 86 -4.67 -8.13 -7.78
C LYS A 86 -5.35 -6.78 -8.00
N ALA A 87 -5.81 -6.12 -6.94
CA ALA A 87 -6.45 -4.81 -7.00
C ALA A 87 -5.53 -3.73 -7.55
N ILE A 88 -4.26 -3.71 -7.10
CA ILE A 88 -3.25 -2.77 -7.59
C ILE A 88 -2.95 -3.02 -9.08
N VAL A 89 -2.77 -4.29 -9.48
CA VAL A 89 -2.55 -4.66 -10.89
C VAL A 89 -3.70 -4.15 -11.78
N GLU A 90 -4.95 -4.33 -11.35
CA GLU A 90 -6.11 -3.90 -12.12
C GLU A 90 -6.20 -2.37 -12.23
N ARG A 91 -5.89 -1.63 -11.15
CA ARG A 91 -5.80 -0.18 -11.19
C ARG A 91 -4.72 0.30 -12.16
N LEU A 92 -3.50 -0.21 -12.04
CA LEU A 92 -2.36 0.22 -12.86
C LEU A 92 -2.53 -0.14 -14.34
N ARG A 93 -3.10 -1.32 -14.65
CA ARG A 93 -3.45 -1.69 -16.03
C ARG A 93 -4.38 -0.67 -16.66
N ARG A 94 -5.43 -0.26 -15.94
CA ARG A 94 -6.38 0.74 -16.42
C ARG A 94 -5.73 2.11 -16.56
N ALA A 95 -4.93 2.54 -15.59
CA ALA A 95 -4.30 3.85 -15.60
C ALA A 95 -3.26 4.00 -16.72
N TYR A 96 -2.48 2.95 -17.00
CA TYR A 96 -1.44 2.95 -18.03
C TYR A 96 -1.89 2.37 -19.38
N ASN A 97 -3.19 2.08 -19.52
CA ASN A 97 -3.79 1.48 -20.72
C ASN A 97 -3.05 0.20 -21.18
N GLU A 98 -2.60 -0.61 -20.22
CA GLU A 98 -1.83 -1.83 -20.46
C GLU A 98 -2.78 -3.02 -20.63
N LYS A 99 -2.79 -3.62 -21.82
CA LYS A 99 -3.70 -4.72 -22.17
C LYS A 99 -3.19 -6.08 -21.70
N GLY A 100 -1.88 -6.18 -21.44
CA GLY A 100 -1.19 -7.42 -21.09
C GLY A 100 -0.73 -7.50 -19.64
N TRP A 101 0.37 -8.21 -19.42
CA TRP A 101 1.04 -8.28 -18.12
C TRP A 101 1.77 -6.97 -17.83
N LEU A 102 1.75 -6.53 -16.57
CA LEU A 102 2.59 -5.40 -16.15
C LEU A 102 4.04 -5.88 -16.13
N ASN A 103 4.93 -5.09 -16.73
CA ASN A 103 6.35 -5.36 -16.71
C ASN A 103 6.96 -4.85 -15.39
N GLU A 104 7.06 -5.70 -14.37
CA GLU A 104 7.56 -5.34 -13.04
C GLU A 104 9.10 -5.34 -12.93
N SER A 105 9.80 -4.81 -13.95
CA SER A 105 11.28 -4.79 -14.04
C SER A 105 11.94 -3.53 -13.49
N GLY A 106 11.17 -2.50 -13.17
CA GLY A 106 11.65 -1.20 -12.71
C GLY A 106 11.92 -1.10 -11.21
N ALA A 107 11.81 0.11 -10.68
CA ALA A 107 12.08 0.40 -9.27
C ALA A 107 11.15 -0.38 -8.32
N LYS A 108 11.66 -0.72 -7.14
CA LYS A 108 10.92 -1.49 -6.13
C LYS A 108 10.10 -0.59 -5.22
N TYR A 109 8.80 -0.87 -5.15
CA TYR A 109 7.78 -0.20 -4.34
C TYR A 109 7.16 -1.18 -3.34
N PRO A 110 7.79 -1.46 -2.18
CA PRO A 110 7.23 -2.38 -1.19
C PRO A 110 5.90 -1.85 -0.64
N VAL A 111 4.83 -2.64 -0.81
CA VAL A 111 3.49 -2.30 -0.32
C VAL A 111 3.19 -3.11 0.94
N GLU A 112 2.61 -2.48 1.96
CA GLU A 112 2.11 -3.17 3.16
C GLU A 112 0.59 -2.97 3.28
N VAL A 113 -0.15 -4.08 3.36
CA VAL A 113 -1.55 -4.10 3.82
C VAL A 113 -1.59 -4.45 5.30
N ALA A 114 -2.12 -3.53 6.11
CA ALA A 114 -2.21 -3.70 7.56
C ALA A 114 -3.67 -3.55 8.03
N ILE A 115 -4.26 -4.67 8.48
CA ILE A 115 -5.63 -4.75 8.97
C ILE A 115 -5.60 -4.88 10.50
N PHE A 116 -6.29 -3.99 11.20
CA PHE A 116 -6.32 -3.96 12.66
C PHE A 116 -7.71 -3.64 13.18
N LYS A 117 -8.22 -4.52 14.06
CA LYS A 117 -9.49 -4.37 14.80
C LYS A 117 -10.67 -3.96 13.89
N ARG A 118 -10.98 -4.78 12.88
CA ARG A 118 -12.22 -4.72 12.07
C ARG A 118 -12.61 -6.11 11.58
#